data_AF-A0A842NRF0-F1
#
_entry.id   AF-A0A842NRF0-F1
#
_cell.length_a   1.000
_cell.length_b   1.000
_cell.length_c   1.000
_cell.angle_alpha   90.00
_cell.angle_beta   90.00
_cell.angle_gamma   90.00
#
_symmetry.space_group_name_H-M   'P 1'
#
loop_
_entity.id
_entity.type
_entity.pdbx_description
1 polymer ?
#
loop_
_entity_poly.entity_id
_entity_poly.type
_entity_poly.pdbx_seq_one_letter_code
_entity_poly.pdbx_strand_id
1 'polypeptide(L)'
;AAIVFVLALQKLKPSPFYLFDEVDAHLDAPNAERLSTILEERSKESQFIMVSLKDSVIQKAKLIYGVFPKNGVSHVVTYKDKRMPSVKSS
;
A
#
# COMPACT_ATOMS: atom_id res chain seq x y z
N ALA A 1 -3.27 4.38 17.28
CA ALA A 1 -2.06 4.27 18.11
C ALA A 1 -1.03 3.28 17.54
N ALA A 2 -1.39 2.02 17.27
CA ALA A 2 -0.45 0.99 16.79
C ALA A 2 0.30 1.35 15.50
N ILE A 3 -0.39 1.86 14.47
CA ILE A 3 0.23 2.23 13.18
C ILE A 3 1.29 3.32 13.37
N VAL A 4 0.98 4.35 14.18
CA VAL A 4 1.94 5.43 14.46
C VAL A 4 3.19 4.89 15.14
N PHE A 5 3.04 3.94 16.06
CA PHE A 5 4.18 3.28 16.70
C PHE A 5 5.02 2.47 15.71
N VAL A 6 4.39 1.68 14.83
CA VAL A 6 5.09 0.94 13.77
C VAL A 6 5.83 1.88 12.82
N LEU A 7 5.20 2.98 12.41
CA LEU A 7 5.83 4.00 11.56
C LEU A 7 6.98 4.72 12.27
N ALA A 8 6.89 4.94 13.58
CA ALA A 8 7.98 5.49 14.37
C ALA A 8 9.19 4.54 14.43
N LEU A 9 8.95 3.23 14.61
CA LEU A 9 10.00 2.20 14.55
C LEU A 9 10.61 2.11 13.14
N GLN A 10 9.78 2.17 12.09
CA GLN A 10 10.24 2.20 10.71
C GLN A 10 11.19 3.38 10.47
N LYS A 11 10.87 4.56 11.00
CA LYS A 11 11.72 5.74 10.88
C LYS A 11 13.06 5.58 11.60
N LEU A 12 13.09 4.86 12.73
CA LEU A 12 14.32 4.63 13.50
C LEU A 12 15.21 3.58 12.84
N LYS A 13 14.62 2.46 12.38
CA LYS A 13 15.33 1.35 11.74
C LYS A 13 14.47 0.78 10.61
N PRO A 14 14.68 1.25 9.36
CA PRO A 14 13.90 0.80 8.22
C PRO A 14 14.16 -0.70 7.92
N SER A 15 13.08 -1.47 7.81
CA SER A 15 13.08 -2.82 7.26
C SER A 15 13.01 -2.77 5.73
N PRO A 16 13.49 -3.81 5.02
CA PRO A 16 13.40 -3.86 3.56
C PRO A 16 11.96 -3.78 3.03
N PHE A 17 11.00 -4.32 3.77
CA PHE A 17 9.57 -4.26 3.43
C PHE A 17 8.66 -4.22 4.65
N TYR A 18 7.41 -3.81 4.41
CA TYR A 18 6.31 -3.77 5.36
C TYR A 18 5.03 -4.33 4.72
N LEU A 19 4.27 -5.11 5.48
CA LEU A 19 2.96 -5.63 5.09
C LEU A 19 1.90 -5.10 6.07
N PHE A 20 0.90 -4.41 5.55
CA PHE A 20 -0.25 -3.92 6.32
C PHE A 20 -1.54 -4.53 5.80
N ASP A 21 -2.33 -5.09 6.71
CA ASP A 21 -3.62 -5.70 6.40
C ASP A 21 -4.74 -4.88 7.05
N GLU A 22 -5.52 -4.17 6.23
CA GLU A 22 -6.68 -3.35 6.60
C GLU A 22 -6.48 -2.39 7.79
N VAL A 23 -5.25 -1.90 7.96
CA VAL A 23 -4.89 -1.03 9.09
C VAL A 23 -5.66 0.31 9.08
N ASP A 24 -6.17 0.71 7.93
CA ASP A 24 -6.95 1.93 7.70
C ASP A 24 -8.47 1.73 7.83
N ALA A 25 -8.95 0.51 8.12
CA ALA A 25 -10.39 0.21 8.24
C ALA A 25 -11.12 1.11 9.26
N HIS A 26 -10.44 1.44 10.36
CA HIS A 26 -10.98 2.27 11.44
C HIS A 26 -10.66 3.76 11.32
N LEU A 27 -10.00 4.17 10.22
CA LEU A 27 -9.68 5.57 9.98
C LEU A 27 -10.82 6.26 9.20
N ASP A 28 -11.10 7.50 9.58
CA ASP A 28 -11.91 8.41 8.77
C ASP A 28 -11.14 8.83 7.50
N ALA A 29 -11.85 9.45 6.54
CA ALA A 29 -11.26 9.81 5.26
C ALA A 29 -10.02 10.72 5.39
N PRO A 30 -10.00 11.77 6.24
CA PRO A 30 -8.82 12.61 6.41
C PRO A 30 -7.60 11.84 6.95
N ASN A 31 -7.78 10.95 7.92
CA ASN A 31 -6.64 10.20 8.48
C ASN A 31 -6.17 9.09 7.54
N ALA A 32 -7.05 8.48 6.76
CA ALA A 32 -6.67 7.54 5.71
C ALA A 32 -5.81 8.22 4.61
N GLU A 33 -6.18 9.44 4.19
CA GLU A 33 -5.39 10.23 3.22
C GLU A 33 -4.01 10.65 3.78
N ARG A 34 -3.96 11.04 5.07
CA ARG A 34 -2.69 11.32 5.74
C ARG A 34 -1.79 10.09 5.78
N LEU A 35 -2.36 8.93 6.15
CA LEU A 35 -1.64 7.67 6.14
C LEU A 35 -1.13 7.33 4.74
N SER A 36 -1.97 7.43 3.70
CA SER A 36 -1.57 7.11 2.33
C SER A 36 -0.42 7.99 1.85
N THR A 37 -0.45 9.28 2.17
CA THR A 37 0.64 10.22 1.86
C THR A 37 1.95 9.83 2.56
N ILE A 38 1.88 9.50 3.85
CA ILE A 38 3.07 9.03 4.59
C ILE A 38 3.63 7.75 3.95
N LEU A 39 2.78 6.78 3.62
CA LEU A 39 3.23 5.53 3.00
C LEU A 39 3.84 5.75 1.62
N GLU A 40 3.26 6.63 0.80
CA GLU A 40 3.81 7.01 -0.51
C GLU A 40 5.22 7.58 -0.38
N GLU A 41 5.44 8.51 0.55
CA GLU A 41 6.75 9.11 0.80
C GLU A 41 7.78 8.07 1.26
N ARG A 42 7.40 7.21 2.22
CA ARG A 42 8.27 6.17 2.77
C ARG A 42 8.56 5.04 1.79
N SER A 43 7.69 4.85 0.79
CA SER A 43 7.88 3.84 -0.27
C SER A 43 9.12 4.06 -1.13
N LYS A 44 9.75 5.24 -1.03
CA LYS A 44 11.02 5.56 -1.71
C LYS A 44 12.21 4.80 -1.11
N GLU A 45 12.14 4.42 0.16
CA GLU A 45 13.24 3.79 0.91
C GLU A 45 12.93 2.34 1.33
N SER A 46 11.65 1.98 1.45
CA SER A 46 11.23 0.63 1.83
C SER A 46 10.03 0.17 0.99
N GLN A 47 9.90 -1.12 0.74
CA GLN A 47 8.73 -1.64 0.04
C GLN A 47 7.51 -1.70 0.96
N PHE A 48 6.38 -1.18 0.52
CA PHE A 48 5.10 -1.31 1.25
C PHE A 48 4.12 -2.16 0.44
N ILE A 49 3.53 -3.13 1.11
CA ILE A 49 2.42 -3.95 0.62
C ILE A 49 1.25 -3.67 1.56
N MET A 50 0.12 -3.20 1.01
CA MET A 50 -1.04 -2.81 1.80
C MET A 50 -2.30 -3.43 1.21
N VAL A 51 -3.09 -4.08 2.06
CA VAL A 51 -4.46 -4.48 1.78
C VAL A 51 -5.37 -3.39 2.33
N SER A 52 -6.21 -2.81 1.47
CA SER A 52 -7.11 -1.72 1.83
C SER A 52 -8.29 -1.65 0.86
N LEU A 53 -9.41 -1.14 1.38
CA LEU A 53 -10.63 -0.82 0.62
C LEU A 53 -10.81 0.70 0.43
N LYS A 54 -9.86 1.53 0.88
CA LYS A 54 -9.95 3.00 0.78
C LYS A 54 -9.35 3.49 -0.53
N ASP A 55 -10.15 4.21 -1.32
CA ASP A 55 -9.70 4.83 -2.58
C ASP A 55 -8.47 5.73 -2.38
N SER A 56 -8.39 6.46 -1.27
CA SER A 56 -7.26 7.33 -0.92
C SER A 56 -5.93 6.58 -0.81
N VAL A 57 -5.95 5.31 -0.40
CA VAL A 57 -4.75 4.46 -0.35
C VAL A 57 -4.45 3.90 -1.74
N ILE A 58 -5.48 3.38 -2.41
CA ILE A 58 -5.37 2.75 -3.73
C ILE A 58 -4.79 3.74 -4.77
N GLN A 59 -5.23 5.00 -4.76
CA GLN A 59 -4.78 6.03 -5.71
C GLN A 59 -3.28 6.39 -5.59
N LYS A 60 -2.67 6.14 -4.43
CA LYS A 60 -1.24 6.38 -4.18
C LYS A 60 -0.36 5.19 -4.56
N ALA A 61 -0.95 4.02 -4.79
CA ALA A 61 -0.21 2.82 -5.12
C ALA A 61 0.36 2.88 -6.55
N LYS A 62 1.61 2.43 -6.72
CA LYS A 62 2.22 2.29 -8.05
C LYS A 62 1.76 1.00 -8.75
N LEU A 63 1.48 -0.05 -7.97
CA LEU A 63 1.07 -1.37 -8.44
C LEU A 63 -0.14 -1.81 -7.62
N ILE A 64 -1.21 -2.20 -8.29
CA ILE A 64 -2.45 -2.63 -7.66
C ILE A 64 -2.74 -4.06 -8.08
N TYR A 65 -2.99 -4.92 -7.10
CA TYR A 65 -3.46 -6.28 -7.31
C TYR A 65 -4.91 -6.36 -6.85
N GLY A 66 -5.83 -6.51 -7.81
CA GLY A 66 -7.24 -6.77 -7.51
C GLY A 66 -7.46 -8.28 -7.41
N VAL A 67 -8.04 -8.74 -6.31
CA VAL A 67 -8.40 -10.14 -6.11
C VAL A 67 -9.91 -10.28 -6.14
N PHE A 68 -10.44 -11.20 -6.94
CA PHE A 68 -11.88 -11.45 -7.03
C PHE A 68 -12.18 -12.95 -7.14
N PRO A 69 -13.30 -13.42 -6.57
CA PRO A 69 -13.72 -14.81 -6.67
C PRO A 69 -14.42 -15.09 -8.01
N LYS A 70 -14.14 -16.24 -8.62
CA LYS A 70 -14.91 -16.79 -9.76
C LYS A 70 -14.93 -18.31 -9.63
N ASN A 71 -16.12 -18.91 -9.66
CA ASN A 71 -16.32 -20.36 -9.53
C ASN A 71 -15.61 -20.97 -8.29
N GLY A 72 -15.61 -20.27 -7.16
CA GLY A 72 -14.97 -20.72 -5.92
C GLY A 72 -13.43 -20.62 -5.90
N VAL A 73 -12.82 -20.04 -6.92
CA VAL A 73 -11.36 -19.83 -7.02
C VAL A 73 -11.05 -18.34 -7.05
N SER A 74 -9.98 -17.93 -6.37
CA SER A 74 -9.49 -16.54 -6.41
C SER A 74 -8.73 -16.27 -7.71
N HIS A 75 -9.09 -15.19 -8.38
CA HIS A 75 -8.39 -14.67 -9.55
C HIS A 75 -7.74 -13.32 -9.22
N VAL A 76 -6.60 -13.05 -9.86
CA VAL A 76 -5.85 -11.81 -9.65
C VAL A 76 -5.78 -11.03 -10.96
N VAL A 77 -6.11 -9.75 -10.89
CA VAL A 77 -5.86 -8.77 -11.95
C VAL A 77 -4.82 -7.78 -11.47
N THR A 78 -3.96 -7.35 -12.38
CA THR A 78 -2.87 -6.42 -12.06
C THR A 78 -3.08 -5.12 -12.82
N TYR A 79 -3.03 -4.00 -12.11
CA TYR A 79 -2.96 -2.67 -12.68
C TYR A 79 -1.62 -2.03 -12.31
N LYS A 80 -0.89 -1.57 -13.33
CA LYS A 80 0.34 -0.80 -13.17
C LYS A 80 0.03 0.66 -13.42
N ASP A 81 0.33 1.50 -12.43
CA ASP A 81 0.20 2.94 -12.59
C ASP A 81 1.15 3.44 -13.69
N LYS A 82 0.66 4.32 -14.57
CA LYS A 82 1.41 4.87 -15.70
C LYS A 82 2.64 5.68 -15.27
N ARG A 83 2.69 6.15 -14.02
CA ARG A 83 3.84 6.86 -13.42
C ARG A 83 5.02 5.92 -13.15
N MET A 84 4.81 4.60 -13.17
CA MET A 84 5.90 3.65 -12.95
C MET A 84 6.78 3.57 -14.20
N PRO A 85 8.12 3.70 -14.07
CA PRO A 85 9.02 3.54 -15.21
C PRO A 85 8.80 2.19 -15.89
N SER A 86 8.86 2.15 -17.21
CA SER A 86 8.92 0.88 -17.92
C SER A 86 10.19 0.15 -17.50
N VAL A 87 10.03 -0.95 -16.75
CA VAL A 87 11.14 -1.86 -16.49
C VAL A 87 11.54 -2.43 -17.85
N LYS A 88 12.66 -1.96 -18.41
CA LYS A 88 13.26 -2.59 -19.58
C LYS A 88 13.63 -4.01 -19.17
N SER A 89 12.90 -5.00 -19.67
CA SER A 89 13.40 -6.37 -19.67
C SER A 89 14.70 -6.35 -20.45
N SER A 90 15.80 -6.71 -19.78
CA SER A 90 16.97 -7.23 -20.49
C SER A 90 16.65 -8.64 -20.99
#